data_AF-D7G9Q7-F1
#
_entry.id   AF-D7G9Q7-F1
#
_cell.length_a   1.000
_cell.length_b   1.000
_cell.length_c   1.000
_cell.angle_alpha   90.00
_cell.angle_beta   90.00
_cell.angle_gamma   90.00
#
_symmetry.space_group_name_H-M   'P 1'
#
loop_
_entity.id
_entity.type
_entity.pdbx_description
1 polymer ?
#
loop_
_entity_poly.entity_id
_entity_poly.type
_entity_poly.pdbx_seq_one_letter_code
_entity_poly.pdbx_strand_id
1 'polypeptide(L)' 'MFNKRKFYINGLWDDPSTPHDFDVINPSTEEACAVISLGSTKDADHAINAAKE' A
#
# COMPACT_ATOMS: atom_id res chain seq x y z
N MET A 1 16.18 2.51 1.37
CA MET A 1 14.86 2.68 0.73
C MET A 1 14.10 1.35 0.77
N PHE A 2 13.06 1.23 1.60
CA PHE A 2 12.24 0.00 1.66
C PHE A 2 11.14 0.00 0.60
N ASN A 3 10.94 -1.14 -0.09
CA ASN A 3 9.80 -1.34 -0.98
C ASN A 3 8.62 -1.92 -0.19
N LYS A 4 7.55 -1.13 -0.02
CA LYS A 4 6.36 -1.45 0.80
C LYS A 4 5.05 -1.12 0.06
N ARG A 5 5.04 -1.32 -1.26
CA ARG A 5 3.89 -1.02 -2.14
C ARG A 5 2.69 -1.97 -2.01
N LYS A 6 2.91 -3.19 -1.52
CA LYS A 6 1.87 -4.22 -1.45
C LYS A 6 0.85 -3.96 -0.32
N PHE A 7 -0.40 -4.33 -0.57
CA PHE A 7 -1.46 -4.37 0.44
C PHE A 7 -1.63 -5.78 0.99
N TYR A 8 -2.01 -5.89 2.27
CA TYR A 8 -2.35 -7.17 2.87
C TYR A 8 -3.86 -7.39 2.81
N ILE A 9 -4.33 -8.22 1.87
CA ILE A 9 -5.74 -8.49 1.62
C ILE A 9 -5.90 -10.01 1.50
N ASN A 10 -6.92 -10.57 2.16
CA ASN A 10 -7.23 -12.00 2.15
C ASN A 10 -6.04 -12.92 2.52
N GLY A 11 -5.26 -12.53 3.53
CA GLY A 11 -4.12 -13.32 4.01
C GLY A 11 -2.85 -13.24 3.15
N LEU A 12 -2.85 -12.41 2.09
CA LEU A 12 -1.75 -12.31 1.13
C LEU A 12 -1.29 -10.86 0.97
N TRP A 13 0.00 -10.69 0.68
CA TRP A 13 0.57 -9.41 0.24
C TRP A 13 0.46 -9.31 -1.28
N ASP A 14 -0.48 -8.50 -1.77
CA ASP A 14 -0.76 -8.33 -3.19
C ASP A 14 -0.43 -6.90 -3.67
N ASP A 15 -0.16 -6.76 -4.97
CA ASP A 15 0.12 -5.45 -5.58
C ASP A 15 -1.14 -4.58 -5.65
N PRO A 16 -0.99 -3.23 -5.59
CA PRO A 16 -2.12 -2.33 -5.78
C PRO A 16 -2.67 -2.49 -7.20
N SER A 17 -3.98 -2.32 -7.35
CA SER A 17 -4.64 -2.41 -8.66
C SER A 17 -4.19 -1.35 -9.66
N THR A 18 -3.71 -0.19 -9.17
CA THR A 18 -3.06 0.85 -9.98
C THR A 18 -1.82 1.35 -9.25
N PRO A 19 -0.63 1.43 -9.92
CA PRO A 19 0.55 2.01 -9.30
C PRO A 19 0.33 3.48 -8.94
N HIS A 20 0.54 3.82 -7.68
CA HIS A 20 0.45 5.19 -7.18
C HIS A 20 1.39 5.35 -5.99
N ASP A 21 2.65 5.65 -6.29
CA ASP A 21 3.72 5.68 -5.29
C ASP A 21 3.61 6.87 -4.33
N PHE A 22 3.99 6.65 -3.08
CA PHE A 22 4.09 7.67 -2.06
C PHE A 22 5.31 7.43 -1.17
N ASP A 23 6.14 8.45 -1.04
CA ASP A 23 7.35 8.40 -0.23
C ASP A 23 7.02 8.61 1.25
N VAL A 24 7.50 7.70 2.09
CA VAL A 24 7.44 7.83 3.55
C VAL A 24 8.69 8.57 4.00
N ILE A 25 8.49 9.75 4.58
CA ILE A 25 9.58 10.64 5.02
C ILE A 25 9.94 10.34 6.48
N ASN A 26 11.25 10.22 6.75
CA ASN A 26 11.78 10.18 8.11
C ASN A 26 11.77 11.60 8.70
N PRO A 27 10.98 11.87 9.77
CA PRO A 27 10.87 13.23 10.32
C PRO A 27 12.16 13.73 11.01
N SER A 28 13.12 12.86 11.31
CA SER A 28 14.40 13.26 11.91
C SER A 28 15.47 13.68 10.89
N THR A 29 15.34 13.25 9.63
CA THR A 29 16.34 13.52 8.57
C THR A 29 15.74 14.20 7.35
N GLU A 30 14.41 14.29 7.24
CA GLU A 30 13.67 14.80 6.08
C GLU A 30 13.90 14.01 4.78
N GLU A 31 14.46 12.81 4.87
CA GLU A 31 14.74 11.93 3.73
C GLU A 31 13.70 10.80 3.60
N ALA A 32 13.49 10.31 2.38
CA ALA A 32 12.62 9.17 2.11
C ALA A 32 13.22 7.86 2.64
N CYS A 33 12.49 7.16 3.52
CA CYS A 33 12.92 5.90 4.12
C CYS A 33 12.23 4.67 3.48
N ALA A 34 11.03 4.83 2.93
CA ALA A 34 10.28 3.79 2.25
C ALA A 34 9.37 4.36 1.15
N VAL A 35 8.88 3.49 0.28
CA VAL A 35 7.83 3.80 -0.70
C VAL A 35 6.65 2.84 -0.52
N ILE A 36 5.46 3.42 -0.37
CA ILE A 36 4.19 2.71 -0.28
C ILE A 36 3.33 3.03 -1.51
N SER A 37 2.17 2.40 -1.63
CA SER A 37 1.17 2.76 -2.65
C SER A 37 -0.07 3.37 -2.01
N LEU A 38 -0.60 4.42 -2.63
CA LEU A 38 -1.90 4.98 -2.29
C LEU A 38 -2.99 4.16 -2.99
N GLY A 39 -3.86 3.54 -2.20
CA GLY A 39 -4.92 2.67 -2.72
C GLY A 39 -5.99 3.42 -3.51
N SER A 40 -6.57 2.72 -4.48
CA SER A 40 -7.76 3.16 -5.22
C SER A 40 -9.05 2.62 -4.58
N THR A 41 -10.21 3.06 -5.07
CA THR A 41 -11.50 2.48 -4.67
C THR A 41 -11.60 0.99 -4.97
N LYS A 42 -10.95 0.52 -6.05
CA LYS A 42 -10.92 -0.91 -6.40
C LYS A 42 -10.17 -1.74 -5.36
N ASP A 43 -9.08 -1.21 -4.79
CA ASP A 43 -8.34 -1.88 -3.72
C ASP A 43 -9.16 -1.93 -2.42
N ALA A 44 -9.90 -0.86 -2.13
CA ALA A 44 -10.84 -0.82 -1.02
C ALA A 44 -11.97 -1.86 -1.19
N ASP A 45 -12.58 -1.94 -2.38
CA ASP A 45 -13.62 -2.93 -2.69
C ASP A 45 -13.09 -4.36 -2.57
N HIS A 46 -11.87 -4.63 -3.03
CA HIS A 46 -11.23 -5.93 -2.89
C HIS A 46 -11.06 -6.31 -1.41
N ALA A 47 -10.57 -5.39 -0.58
CA ALA A 47 -10.44 -5.61 0.86
C ALA A 47 -11.80 -5.82 1.54
N ILE A 48 -12.81 -5.04 1.17
CA ILE A 48 -14.18 -5.16 1.71
C ILE A 48 -14.79 -6.52 1.36
N ASN A 49 -14.62 -6.98 0.11
CA ASN A 49 -15.17 -8.26 -0.31
C ASN A 49 -14.47 -9.43 0.40
N ALA A 50 -13.14 -9.40 0.51
CA ALA A 50 -12.38 -10.40 1.26
C ALA A 50 -12.79 -10.48 2.74
N ALA A 51 -13.19 -9.36 3.35
CA ALA A 51 -13.61 -9.32 4.75
C ALA A 51 -15.07 -9.77 4.99
N LYS A 52 -15.89 -9.91 3.94
CA LYS A 52 -17.28 -10.37 4.03
C LYS A 52 -17.43 -11.90 3.98
N GLU A 53 -16.42 -12.59 3.47
CA GLU A 53 -16.37 -14.06 3.36
C GLU A 53 -16.09 -14.73 4.71
#